data_AF-A0A6V8MKK7-F1
#
_entry.id   AF-A0A6V8MKK7-F1
#
_cell.length_a   1.000
_cell.length_b   1.000
_cell.length_c   1.000
_cell.angle_alpha   90.00
_cell.angle_beta   90.00
_cell.angle_gamma   90.00
#
_symmetry.space_group_name_H-M   'P 1'
#
loop_
_entity.id
_entity.type
_entity.pdbx_description
1 polymer ?
#
loop_
_entity_poly.entity_id
_entity_poly.type
_entity_poly.pdbx_seq_one_letter_code
_entity_poly.pdbx_strand_id
1 'polypeptide(L)'
;MRKELFFGVLGCLVLGAVAGQAAEKWDKNSYTDKAIRSGYYDASSIKSKAGVVSWTERYVLTPEGIEYVNAELSKYPVCKEKIAKDGKVVEYQLDYEVKNNKQYRGTAKRYYNKANKVVCTDKETGTDFNTGWRTIERYSPIQQAQYDLVTKYKVKFQ
;
A
#
# COMPACT_ATOMS: atom_id res chain seq x y z
N MET A 1 -6.73 67.38 -1.49
CA MET A 1 -6.35 66.74 -2.77
C MET A 1 -5.20 65.78 -2.50
N ARG A 2 -5.24 64.58 -3.13
CA ARG A 2 -4.17 63.58 -3.41
C ARG A 2 -3.04 63.38 -2.36
N LYS A 3 -2.99 62.22 -1.69
CA LYS A 3 -2.26 60.98 -2.08
C LYS A 3 -0.76 61.20 -2.24
N GLU A 4 0.04 60.53 -1.41
CA GLU A 4 1.33 59.81 -1.61
C GLU A 4 1.70 59.20 -0.23
N LEU A 5 2.36 58.07 -0.01
CA LEU A 5 2.97 57.01 -0.81
C LEU A 5 3.16 55.81 0.15
N PHE A 6 3.06 54.59 -0.38
CA PHE A 6 3.44 53.33 0.26
C PHE A 6 4.97 53.21 0.45
N PHE A 7 5.39 52.12 1.12
CA PHE A 7 6.74 51.58 1.42
C PHE A 7 7.13 51.81 2.88
N GLY A 8 7.35 50.81 3.73
CA GLY A 8 7.51 49.37 3.56
C GLY A 8 8.51 48.93 4.62
N VAL A 9 8.12 48.04 5.54
CA VAL A 9 9.08 47.32 6.38
C VAL A 9 8.66 45.86 6.40
N LEU A 10 9.29 45.10 5.50
CA LEU A 10 9.25 43.65 5.44
C LEU A 10 10.11 43.13 6.61
N GLY A 11 9.46 42.82 7.73
CA GLY A 11 10.09 42.15 8.87
C GLY A 11 10.00 40.63 8.71
N CYS A 12 11.14 40.00 8.42
CA CYS A 12 11.30 38.54 8.37
C CYS A 12 10.77 37.86 9.64
N LEU A 13 9.87 36.90 9.49
CA LEU A 13 9.69 35.82 10.47
C LEU A 13 10.26 34.53 9.92
N VAL A 14 11.18 34.03 10.72
CA VAL A 14 12.10 32.92 10.53
C VAL A 14 11.37 31.57 10.51
N LEU A 15 11.74 30.74 9.52
CA LEU A 15 11.83 29.28 9.52
C LEU A 15 10.78 28.51 10.35
N GLY A 16 9.68 28.16 9.69
CA GLY A 16 9.02 26.87 9.89
C GLY A 16 9.24 26.06 8.63
N ALA A 17 10.32 25.30 8.55
CA ALA A 17 10.47 24.23 7.57
C ALA A 17 9.36 23.21 7.86
N VAL A 18 8.18 23.43 7.28
CA VAL A 18 7.21 22.35 7.11
C VAL A 18 7.88 21.44 6.10
N ALA A 19 8.63 20.47 6.61
CA ALA A 19 9.03 19.30 5.87
C ALA A 19 7.79 18.86 5.12
N GLY A 20 7.79 19.06 3.80
CA GLY A 20 6.74 18.54 2.96
C GLY A 20 6.68 17.07 3.29
N GLN A 21 5.61 16.63 3.95
CA GLN A 21 5.15 15.28 3.82
C GLN A 21 4.93 15.13 2.32
N ALA A 22 5.95 14.61 1.63
CA ALA A 22 5.77 14.13 0.27
C ALA A 22 4.63 13.13 0.40
N ALA A 23 3.43 13.55 -0.01
CA ALA A 23 2.26 12.70 0.03
C ALA A 23 2.66 11.41 -0.66
N GLU A 24 2.59 10.28 0.06
CA GLU A 24 2.97 8.97 -0.48
C GLU A 24 2.29 8.84 -1.85
N LYS A 25 3.09 8.77 -2.91
CA LYS A 25 2.57 8.76 -4.27
C LYS A 25 2.18 7.32 -4.60
N TRP A 26 0.91 7.01 -4.37
CA TRP A 26 0.30 5.74 -4.73
C TRP A 26 -0.10 5.76 -6.21
N ASP A 27 0.53 4.90 -7.02
CA ASP A 27 0.23 4.77 -8.44
C ASP A 27 -0.84 3.69 -8.64
N LYS A 28 -1.96 4.01 -9.30
CA LYS A 28 -3.02 3.03 -9.56
C LYS A 28 -2.46 1.79 -10.30
N ASN A 29 -2.83 0.60 -9.82
CA ASN A 29 -2.57 -0.67 -10.51
C ASN A 29 -3.83 -1.15 -11.26
N SER A 30 -3.68 -2.17 -12.09
CA SER A 30 -4.78 -2.72 -12.90
C SER A 30 -5.62 -3.77 -12.17
N TYR A 31 -5.38 -4.01 -10.87
CA TYR A 31 -6.11 -5.04 -10.15
C TYR A 31 -7.47 -4.53 -9.70
N THR A 32 -8.52 -5.22 -10.15
CA THR A 32 -9.88 -5.08 -9.63
C THR A 32 -10.50 -6.48 -9.50
N ASP A 33 -11.29 -6.66 -8.44
CA ASP A 33 -12.06 -7.88 -8.19
C ASP A 33 -13.37 -7.48 -7.51
N LYS A 34 -14.35 -8.37 -7.39
CA LYS A 34 -15.66 -8.09 -6.77
C LYS A 34 -15.54 -7.52 -5.35
N ALA A 35 -14.49 -7.87 -4.62
CA ALA A 35 -14.22 -7.36 -3.27
C ALA A 35 -13.30 -6.12 -3.24
N ILE A 36 -12.70 -5.73 -4.37
CA ILE A 36 -11.63 -4.71 -4.45
C ILE A 36 -12.02 -3.63 -5.45
N ARG A 37 -12.30 -2.45 -4.91
CA ARG A 37 -12.70 -1.25 -5.65
C ARG A 37 -11.54 -0.67 -6.44
N SER A 38 -10.35 -0.66 -5.85
CA SER A 38 -9.14 -0.14 -6.48
C SER A 38 -7.88 -0.71 -5.84
N GLY A 39 -6.83 -0.86 -6.63
CA GLY A 39 -5.49 -1.20 -6.17
C GLY A 39 -4.46 -0.16 -6.59
N TYR A 40 -3.38 -0.08 -5.83
CA TYR A 40 -2.30 0.89 -6.01
C TYR A 40 -0.95 0.28 -5.66
N TYR A 41 0.10 0.65 -6.40
CA TYR A 41 1.49 0.43 -6.06
C TYR A 41 2.01 1.58 -5.19
N ASP A 42 2.79 1.25 -4.16
CA ASP A 42 3.69 2.23 -3.55
C ASP A 42 4.98 2.31 -4.36
N ALA A 43 5.09 3.32 -5.22
CA ALA A 43 6.27 3.50 -6.06
C ALA A 43 7.56 3.68 -5.24
N SER A 44 7.47 4.21 -4.02
CA SER A 44 8.62 4.43 -3.13
C SER A 44 9.10 3.14 -2.44
N SER A 45 8.25 2.11 -2.38
CA SER A 45 8.59 0.80 -1.82
C SER A 45 9.42 -0.08 -2.74
N ILE A 46 9.43 0.22 -4.06
CA ILE A 46 10.03 -0.64 -5.08
C ILE A 46 11.55 -0.65 -4.92
N LYS A 47 12.11 -1.82 -4.64
CA LYS A 47 13.54 -2.01 -4.39
C LYS A 47 14.04 -3.26 -5.10
N SER A 48 15.27 -3.21 -5.61
CA SER A 48 15.97 -4.37 -6.21
C SER A 48 17.22 -4.67 -5.39
N LYS A 49 17.37 -5.90 -4.94
CA LYS A 49 18.56 -6.37 -4.20
C LYS A 49 18.77 -7.86 -4.46
N ALA A 50 19.99 -8.23 -4.87
CA ALA A 50 20.43 -9.62 -5.02
C ALA A 50 19.44 -10.50 -5.83
N GLY A 51 19.07 -10.04 -7.03
CA GLY A 51 18.19 -10.76 -7.95
C GLY A 51 16.71 -10.77 -7.55
N VAL A 52 16.35 -10.10 -6.44
CA VAL A 52 14.97 -10.01 -5.94
C VAL A 52 14.50 -8.57 -5.99
N VAL A 53 13.28 -8.39 -6.51
CA VAL A 53 12.56 -7.12 -6.49
C VAL A 53 11.44 -7.22 -5.47
N SER A 54 11.35 -6.25 -4.56
CA SER A 54 10.28 -6.14 -3.57
C SER A 54 9.43 -4.91 -3.82
N TRP A 55 8.13 -5.00 -3.55
CA TRP A 55 7.21 -3.85 -3.60
C TRP A 55 6.00 -4.07 -2.70
N THR A 56 5.30 -2.97 -2.40
CA THR A 56 4.05 -2.96 -1.65
C THR A 56 2.90 -2.54 -2.54
N GLU A 57 1.78 -3.26 -2.43
CA GLU A 57 0.50 -2.88 -3.01
C GLU A 57 -0.52 -2.57 -1.91
N ARG A 58 -1.45 -1.66 -2.19
CA ARG A 58 -2.60 -1.33 -1.33
C ARG A 58 -3.88 -1.52 -2.11
N TYR A 59 -4.87 -2.13 -1.48
CA TYR A 59 -6.17 -2.39 -2.08
C TYR A 59 -7.28 -1.83 -1.20
N VAL A 60 -8.19 -1.10 -1.84
CA VAL A 60 -9.37 -0.52 -1.20
C VAL A 60 -10.56 -1.42 -1.47
N LEU A 61 -11.26 -1.80 -0.40
CA LEU A 61 -12.37 -2.76 -0.47
C LEU A 61 -13.65 -2.09 -0.98
N THR A 62 -14.49 -2.89 -1.66
CA THR A 62 -15.89 -2.55 -1.92
C THR A 62 -16.72 -2.67 -0.63
N PRO A 63 -17.96 -2.14 -0.56
CA PRO A 63 -18.85 -2.40 0.58
C PRO A 63 -19.03 -3.90 0.86
N GLU A 64 -19.20 -4.74 -0.16
CA GLU A 64 -19.28 -6.20 0.02
C GLU A 64 -17.95 -6.78 0.53
N GLY A 65 -16.82 -6.30 0.00
CA GLY A 65 -15.49 -6.69 0.45
C GLY A 65 -15.23 -6.32 1.91
N ILE A 66 -15.72 -5.16 2.37
CA ILE A 66 -15.64 -4.73 3.77
C ILE A 66 -16.38 -5.73 4.66
N GLU A 67 -17.64 -6.06 4.35
CA GLU A 67 -18.40 -7.00 5.17
C GLU A 67 -17.74 -8.39 5.22
N TYR A 68 -17.34 -8.92 4.06
CA TYR A 68 -16.67 -10.22 3.98
C TYR A 68 -15.35 -10.24 4.77
N VAL A 69 -14.43 -9.28 4.52
CA VAL A 69 -13.12 -9.25 5.18
C VAL A 69 -13.27 -9.09 6.68
N ASN A 70 -14.15 -8.21 7.16
CA ASN A 70 -14.33 -8.03 8.60
C ASN A 70 -14.97 -9.27 9.25
N ALA A 71 -15.87 -9.98 8.58
CA ALA A 71 -16.42 -11.23 9.07
C ALA A 71 -15.33 -12.32 9.19
N GLU A 72 -14.47 -12.46 8.18
CA GLU A 72 -13.34 -13.40 8.22
C GLU A 72 -12.33 -13.05 9.31
N LEU A 73 -11.95 -11.78 9.44
CA LEU A 73 -11.01 -11.33 10.47
C LEU A 73 -11.58 -11.46 11.89
N SER A 74 -12.90 -11.33 12.05
CA SER A 74 -13.56 -11.48 13.35
C SER A 74 -13.55 -12.91 13.88
N LYS A 75 -13.15 -13.91 13.08
CA LYS A 75 -12.88 -15.27 13.56
C LYS A 75 -11.63 -15.35 14.44
N TYR A 76 -10.74 -14.37 14.34
CA TYR A 76 -9.51 -14.28 15.12
C TYR A 76 -9.71 -13.32 16.30
N PRO A 77 -9.57 -13.77 17.57
CA PRO A 77 -9.91 -12.97 18.74
C PRO A 77 -9.24 -11.59 18.80
N VAL A 78 -7.93 -11.53 18.51
CA VAL A 78 -7.16 -10.27 18.52
C VAL A 78 -7.70 -9.29 17.48
N CYS A 79 -7.96 -9.76 16.26
CA CYS A 79 -8.48 -8.91 15.19
C CYS A 79 -9.93 -8.48 15.45
N LYS A 80 -10.76 -9.36 16.04
CA LYS A 80 -12.13 -9.02 16.47
C LYS A 80 -12.14 -7.88 17.49
N GLU A 81 -11.29 -7.95 18.51
CA GLU A 81 -11.19 -6.91 19.54
C GLU A 81 -10.76 -5.57 18.92
N LYS A 82 -9.74 -5.59 18.07
CA LYS A 82 -9.25 -4.38 17.38
C LYS A 82 -10.27 -3.79 16.43
N ILE A 83 -11.05 -4.61 15.70
CA ILE A 83 -12.14 -4.11 14.85
C ILE A 83 -13.21 -3.40 15.70
N ALA A 84 -13.55 -3.96 16.87
CA ALA A 84 -14.51 -3.32 17.77
C ALA A 84 -14.01 -1.99 18.33
N LYS A 85 -12.70 -1.88 18.60
CA LYS A 85 -12.06 -0.68 19.18
C LYS A 85 -11.74 0.40 18.14
N ASP A 86 -11.11 0.02 17.03
CA ASP A 86 -10.53 0.92 16.04
C ASP A 86 -11.42 1.05 14.78
N GLY A 87 -12.46 0.24 14.66
CA GLY A 87 -13.42 0.26 13.57
C GLY A 87 -13.10 -0.74 12.44
N LYS A 88 -14.03 -0.86 11.50
CA LYS A 88 -13.95 -1.82 10.38
C LYS A 88 -12.73 -1.58 9.51
N VAL A 89 -12.14 -2.69 9.06
CA VAL A 89 -11.13 -2.73 7.99
C VAL A 89 -11.79 -2.32 6.67
N VAL A 90 -11.17 -1.39 5.95
CA VAL A 90 -11.61 -0.91 4.64
C VAL A 90 -10.58 -1.07 3.54
N GLU A 91 -9.34 -1.34 3.94
CA GLU A 91 -8.19 -1.45 3.06
C GLU A 91 -7.27 -2.55 3.56
N TYR A 92 -6.48 -3.12 2.66
CA TYR A 92 -5.35 -3.95 3.05
C TYR A 92 -4.14 -3.68 2.16
N GLN A 93 -2.95 -3.92 2.71
CA GLN A 93 -1.68 -3.87 2.01
C GLN A 93 -1.06 -5.24 1.95
N LEU A 94 -0.40 -5.52 0.83
CA LEU A 94 0.40 -6.71 0.60
C LEU A 94 1.82 -6.31 0.24
N ASP A 95 2.79 -6.96 0.88
CA ASP A 95 4.18 -6.90 0.46
C ASP A 95 4.50 -8.13 -0.38
N TYR A 96 5.19 -7.90 -1.49
CA TYR A 96 5.57 -8.93 -2.44
C TYR A 96 7.07 -8.90 -2.72
N GLU A 97 7.56 -10.05 -3.14
CA GLU A 97 8.86 -10.21 -3.77
C GLU A 97 8.74 -11.02 -5.06
N VAL A 98 9.59 -10.70 -6.04
CA VAL A 98 9.70 -11.42 -7.31
C VAL A 98 11.15 -11.60 -7.72
N LYS A 99 11.46 -12.75 -8.31
CA LYS A 99 12.74 -13.11 -8.91
C LYS A 99 12.67 -13.09 -10.43
N ASN A 100 13.83 -12.91 -11.08
CA ASN A 100 13.95 -12.89 -12.54
C ASN A 100 13.46 -14.20 -13.21
N ASN A 101 13.55 -15.34 -12.51
CA ASN A 101 13.06 -16.63 -12.98
C ASN A 101 11.53 -16.81 -12.86
N LYS A 102 10.77 -15.71 -12.79
CA LYS A 102 9.31 -15.69 -12.66
C LYS A 102 8.79 -16.45 -11.44
N GLN A 103 9.50 -16.33 -10.32
CA GLN A 103 9.00 -16.77 -9.02
C GLN A 103 8.61 -15.58 -8.17
N TYR A 104 7.55 -15.70 -7.38
CA TYR A 104 7.10 -14.66 -6.46
C TYR A 104 6.76 -15.22 -5.09
N ARG A 105 6.70 -14.34 -4.10
CA ARG A 105 6.08 -14.62 -2.79
C ARG A 105 5.40 -13.38 -2.24
N GLY A 106 4.38 -13.60 -1.42
CA GLY A 106 3.94 -12.59 -0.45
C GLY A 106 4.86 -12.64 0.77
N THR A 107 5.08 -11.52 1.42
CA THR A 107 5.97 -11.45 2.60
C THR A 107 5.28 -10.88 3.83
N ALA A 108 4.26 -10.04 3.66
CA ALA A 108 3.41 -9.56 4.74
C ALA A 108 2.03 -9.12 4.23
N LYS A 109 1.04 -9.18 5.12
CA LYS A 109 -0.29 -8.61 4.88
C LYS A 109 -0.76 -7.82 6.08
N ARG A 110 -1.25 -6.61 5.83
CA ARG A 110 -1.71 -5.65 6.85
C ARG A 110 -3.07 -5.09 6.49
N TYR A 111 -3.96 -4.98 7.47
CA TYR A 111 -5.34 -4.51 7.29
C TYR A 111 -5.53 -3.17 7.99
N TYR A 112 -6.19 -2.23 7.31
CA TYR A 112 -6.30 -0.83 7.74
C TYR A 112 -7.76 -0.39 7.85
N ASN A 113 -8.05 0.44 8.85
CA ASN A 113 -9.34 1.13 8.97
C ASN A 113 -9.38 2.43 8.16
N LYS A 114 -10.52 3.14 8.18
CA LYS A 114 -10.70 4.43 7.49
C LYS A 114 -9.77 5.55 7.96
N ALA A 115 -9.18 5.42 9.15
CA ALA A 115 -8.21 6.35 9.70
C ALA A 115 -6.77 5.96 9.36
N ASN A 116 -6.57 5.01 8.44
CA ASN A 116 -5.27 4.45 8.05
C ASN A 116 -4.45 3.88 9.23
N LYS A 117 -5.14 3.37 10.26
CA LYS A 117 -4.52 2.62 11.37
C LYS A 117 -4.55 1.14 11.06
N VAL A 118 -3.44 0.44 11.34
CA VAL A 118 -3.37 -1.02 11.24
C VAL A 118 -4.28 -1.64 12.31
N VAL A 119 -5.29 -2.39 11.87
CA VAL A 119 -6.25 -3.10 12.73
C VAL A 119 -5.82 -4.55 12.95
N CYS A 120 -5.26 -5.19 11.93
CA CYS A 120 -4.90 -6.60 11.98
C CYS A 120 -3.75 -6.87 11.01
N THR A 121 -2.97 -7.90 11.28
CA THR A 121 -1.85 -8.39 10.47
C THR A 121 -1.96 -9.89 10.26
N ASP A 122 -1.28 -10.41 9.26
CA ASP A 122 -1.13 -11.84 8.99
C ASP A 122 -0.63 -12.65 10.21
N LYS A 123 0.26 -12.07 11.01
CA LYS A 123 0.72 -12.68 12.27
C LYS A 123 -0.41 -12.92 13.27
N GLU A 124 -1.36 -11.99 13.34
CA GLU A 124 -2.48 -12.04 14.28
C GLU A 124 -3.61 -12.95 13.81
N THR A 125 -3.67 -13.24 12.50
CA THR A 125 -4.55 -14.27 11.94
C THR A 125 -3.93 -15.67 12.02
N GLY A 126 -2.70 -15.82 12.54
CA GLY A 126 -2.01 -17.12 12.61
C GLY A 126 -1.75 -17.75 11.24
N THR A 127 -1.82 -16.95 10.18
CA THR A 127 -1.56 -17.38 8.80
C THR A 127 -0.26 -16.74 8.36
N ASP A 128 0.76 -17.55 8.09
CA ASP A 128 1.97 -17.04 7.45
C ASP A 128 1.63 -16.57 6.04
N PHE A 129 1.50 -15.26 5.85
CA PHE A 129 1.39 -14.67 4.51
C PHE A 129 2.74 -14.68 3.79
N ASN A 130 3.84 -14.96 4.49
CA ASN A 130 5.10 -15.32 3.86
C ASN A 130 4.93 -16.64 3.10
N THR A 131 4.45 -16.51 1.87
CA THR A 131 4.25 -17.67 1.02
C THR A 131 5.63 -18.15 0.59
N GLY A 132 5.85 -19.47 0.59
CA GLY A 132 7.03 -20.02 -0.11
C GLY A 132 7.07 -19.51 -1.56
N TRP A 133 8.24 -19.52 -2.19
CA TRP A 133 8.37 -19.10 -3.59
C TRP A 133 7.44 -19.92 -4.50
N ARG A 134 6.60 -19.23 -5.28
CA ARG A 134 5.66 -19.82 -6.23
C ARG A 134 5.99 -19.37 -7.64
N THR A 135 5.72 -20.22 -8.63
CA THR A 135 5.80 -19.83 -10.04
C THR A 135 4.71 -18.81 -10.35
N ILE A 136 5.06 -17.77 -11.09
CA ILE A 136 4.09 -16.79 -11.61
C ILE A 136 3.29 -17.46 -12.73
N GLU A 137 1.99 -17.60 -12.51
CA GLU A 137 1.07 -18.10 -13.53
C GLU A 137 0.91 -17.09 -14.67
N ARG A 138 0.78 -17.62 -15.90
CA ARG A 138 0.53 -16.79 -17.08
C ARG A 138 -0.84 -16.12 -16.97
N TYR A 139 -0.91 -14.85 -17.36
CA TYR A 139 -2.08 -13.98 -17.26
C TYR A 139 -2.58 -13.70 -15.84
N SER A 140 -1.80 -14.07 -14.81
CA SER A 140 -2.13 -13.72 -13.44
C SER A 140 -1.88 -12.24 -13.16
N PRO A 141 -2.55 -11.68 -12.14
CA PRO A 141 -2.25 -10.36 -11.60
C PRO A 141 -0.76 -10.15 -11.31
N ILE A 142 -0.08 -11.16 -10.78
CA ILE A 142 1.34 -11.07 -10.45
C ILE A 142 2.21 -11.02 -11.71
N GLN A 143 1.82 -11.68 -12.81
CA GLN A 143 2.50 -11.50 -14.09
C GLN A 143 2.37 -10.07 -14.58
N GLN A 144 1.19 -9.47 -14.45
CA GLN A 144 0.98 -8.07 -14.82
C GLN A 144 1.82 -7.13 -13.93
N ALA A 145 1.84 -7.36 -12.61
CA ALA A 145 2.70 -6.60 -11.70
C ALA A 145 4.17 -6.72 -12.07
N GLN A 146 4.66 -7.93 -12.36
CA GLN A 146 6.03 -8.14 -12.85
C GLN A 146 6.32 -7.35 -14.14
N TYR A 147 5.38 -7.36 -15.09
CA TYR A 147 5.51 -6.58 -16.32
C TYR A 147 5.57 -5.07 -16.05
N ASP A 148 4.71 -4.55 -15.18
CA ASP A 148 4.68 -3.13 -14.79
C ASP A 148 6.00 -2.73 -14.11
N LEU A 149 6.53 -3.56 -13.21
CA LEU A 149 7.81 -3.31 -12.54
C LEU A 149 8.96 -3.11 -13.56
N VAL A 150 9.02 -3.94 -14.59
CA VAL A 150 10.06 -3.83 -15.64
C VAL A 150 9.79 -2.66 -16.58
N THR A 151 8.55 -2.46 -17.01
CA THR A 151 8.23 -1.54 -18.12
C THR A 151 7.90 -0.13 -17.65
N LYS A 152 7.10 0.01 -16.59
CA LYS A 152 6.69 1.29 -16.00
C LYS A 152 7.74 1.79 -15.02
N TYR A 153 8.18 0.95 -14.09
CA TYR A 153 9.14 1.34 -13.04
C TYR A 153 10.61 1.12 -13.42
N LYS A 154 10.88 0.60 -14.63
CA LYS A 154 12.24 0.39 -15.17
C LYS A 154 13.15 -0.44 -14.26
N VAL A 155 12.56 -1.35 -13.47
CA VAL A 155 13.31 -2.19 -12.54
C VAL A 155 14.16 -3.19 -13.31
N LYS A 156 15.44 -3.28 -12.96
CA LYS A 156 16.37 -4.31 -13.45
C LYS A 156 16.61 -5.33 -12.35
N PHE A 157 16.40 -6.60 -12.67
CA PHE A 157 16.81 -7.72 -11.82
C PHE A 157 18.32 -7.89 -11.97
N GLN A 158 19.08 -7.45 -10.96
CA GLN A 158 20.55 -7.53 -10.92
C GLN A 158 20.99 -8.70 -10.06
#